data_AF-A0A852BYV8-F1
#
_entry.id   AF-A0A852BYV8-F1
#
_cell.length_a   1.000
_cell.length_b   1.000
_cell.length_c   1.000
_cell.angle_alpha   90.00
_cell.angle_beta   90.00
_cell.angle_gamma   90.00
#
_symmetry.space_group_name_H-M   'P 1'
#
loop_
_entity.id
_entity.type
_entity.pdbx_description
1 polymer ?
#
loop_
_entity_poly.entity_id
_entity_poly.type
_entity_poly.pdbx_seq_one_letter_code
_entity_poly.pdbx_strand_id
1 'polypeptide(L)'
;PSETRTASPARPRSGPAPVTDVTKLCVCDLLVEQCDVNCCCDPDCSAAEFSLFTTCSVPVVTGDSRLCSQKAAVYSLDVEENPPEMIFKLIDQVNPSVFCIHATNYKQALSFSSPEMPTSENFDQLLKQFGSAAFSAGPHSWDMNTDTQNPSENETYRYEYGVPIQTVDGFLRLPSPVVSSWCSNANPAGFLVNQVTKCTRSVSVKNCGDIPAVSMLFYINSSILAVSKCHEFVFQVNITVQSIAVQSPNGTRTLLSGGDVLRLPEIVEGLCINIVFGVSYHITYTEAGEIIEAAAAFVLGTINEEALSIQQSFEISFTQANTEPVPLSGNPGYVIGLPLRAGYRPQGYPFPVEITTNKVSQLTLLQSTSSQDCLAAQGARTPILFGYNMVSGCTLRITAAIKCQPLAQTLLDLLKGQSFPEYVASFGNSQAQDVLDWVPIINLHLSEQVRISNTFQSSCQIPVSLEIEVKWTKYGSLVNPQARIVNVTATITTTTLKRLPSGRERTIPVMSSVVFTDVSSPAVPGYKAWPTINVKLPFDFFFPFV
;
A
#
# COMPACT_ATOMS: atom_id res chain seq x y z
N PRO A 1 -76.87 -5.89 -13.25
CA PRO A 1 -76.12 -4.62 -13.14
C PRO A 1 -75.26 -4.63 -11.88
N SER A 2 -74.02 -5.07 -12.05
CA SER A 2 -72.97 -5.15 -11.04
C SER A 2 -72.16 -3.86 -11.05
N GLU A 3 -72.22 -3.08 -9.98
CA GLU A 3 -71.33 -1.94 -9.77
C GLU A 3 -69.99 -2.41 -9.20
N THR A 4 -68.98 -2.43 -10.06
CA THR A 4 -67.56 -2.58 -9.75
C THR A 4 -67.05 -1.38 -8.95
N ARG A 5 -66.70 -1.60 -7.67
CA ARG A 5 -65.85 -0.66 -6.92
C ARG A 5 -64.39 -0.83 -7.36
N THR A 6 -63.89 0.17 -8.07
CA THR A 6 -62.49 0.33 -8.48
C THR A 6 -61.58 0.44 -7.25
N ALA A 7 -60.59 -0.45 -7.14
CA ALA A 7 -59.54 -0.37 -6.14
C ALA A 7 -58.59 0.78 -6.47
N SER A 8 -58.32 1.65 -5.50
CA SER A 8 -57.32 2.72 -5.60
C SER A 8 -55.91 2.14 -5.84
N PRO A 9 -55.04 2.78 -6.63
CA PRO A 9 -53.67 2.30 -6.83
C PRO A 9 -52.91 2.38 -5.51
N ALA A 10 -52.31 1.27 -5.09
CA ALA A 10 -51.39 1.25 -3.96
C ALA A 10 -50.17 2.12 -4.31
N ARG A 11 -49.98 3.20 -3.54
CA ARG A 11 -48.74 3.99 -3.55
C ARG A 11 -47.55 3.02 -3.33
N PRO A 12 -46.49 3.06 -4.15
CA PRO A 12 -45.28 2.31 -3.85
C PRO A 12 -44.76 2.85 -2.51
N ARG A 13 -44.77 2.00 -1.48
CA ARG A 13 -44.11 2.32 -0.22
C ARG A 13 -42.62 2.40 -0.54
N SER A 14 -42.08 3.62 -0.60
CA SER A 14 -40.64 3.84 -0.62
C SER A 14 -40.07 3.16 0.62
N GLY A 15 -39.40 2.04 0.42
CA GLY A 15 -38.61 1.40 1.46
C GLY A 15 -37.55 2.39 1.99
N PRO A 16 -37.00 2.15 3.19
CA PRO A 16 -35.91 2.98 3.70
C PRO A 16 -34.78 3.01 2.66
N ALA A 17 -34.29 4.22 2.37
CA ALA A 17 -33.18 4.43 1.46
C ALA A 17 -31.97 3.57 1.90
N PRO A 18 -31.17 3.04 0.96
CA PRO A 18 -29.93 2.35 1.33
C PRO A 18 -29.08 3.29 2.20
N VAL A 19 -28.55 2.74 3.28
CA VAL A 19 -27.80 3.46 4.33
C VAL A 19 -26.46 4.02 3.80
N THR A 20 -26.02 3.56 2.62
CA THR A 20 -24.79 3.98 1.95
C THR A 20 -25.10 4.98 0.83
N ASP A 21 -24.65 6.21 1.00
CA ASP A 21 -24.65 7.23 -0.04
C ASP A 21 -23.51 6.96 -1.02
N VAL A 22 -23.83 6.29 -2.14
CA VAL A 22 -22.85 5.91 -3.17
C VAL A 22 -22.14 7.10 -3.81
N THR A 23 -22.68 8.32 -3.67
CA THR A 23 -22.09 9.54 -4.23
C THR A 23 -20.89 10.06 -3.42
N LYS A 24 -20.74 9.59 -2.18
CA LYS A 24 -19.66 9.98 -1.26
C LYS A 24 -18.55 8.94 -1.17
N LEU A 25 -18.63 7.87 -1.97
CA LEU A 25 -17.69 6.77 -1.93
C LEU A 25 -16.79 6.84 -3.17
N CYS A 26 -15.49 6.94 -2.94
CA CYS A 26 -14.49 6.84 -3.98
C CYS A 26 -13.37 5.93 -3.50
N VAL A 27 -13.30 4.70 -4.01
CA VAL A 27 -12.35 3.68 -3.52
C VAL A 27 -10.96 3.80 -4.14
N CYS A 28 -10.83 4.59 -5.21
CA CYS A 28 -9.56 4.82 -5.90
C CYS A 28 -8.87 6.13 -5.48
N ASP A 29 -9.52 6.96 -4.68
CA ASP A 29 -8.92 8.10 -3.99
C ASP A 29 -8.04 7.54 -2.86
N LEU A 30 -6.74 7.50 -3.13
CA LEU A 30 -5.70 6.86 -2.34
C LEU A 30 -4.54 7.81 -2.03
N LEU A 31 -4.58 9.05 -2.48
CA LEU A 31 -3.63 10.10 -2.16
C LEU A 31 -4.33 11.22 -1.38
N VAL A 32 -3.65 11.76 -0.36
CA VAL A 32 -4.21 12.86 0.43
C VAL A 32 -4.02 14.18 -0.33
N GLU A 33 -5.13 14.88 -0.60
CA GLU A 33 -5.13 16.23 -1.21
C GLU A 33 -4.43 16.26 -2.58
N GLN A 34 -4.51 15.16 -3.33
CA GLN A 34 -3.88 15.02 -4.65
C GLN A 34 -4.68 14.07 -5.52
N CYS A 35 -4.79 14.41 -6.81
CA CYS A 35 -5.50 13.61 -7.80
C CYS A 35 -4.86 12.22 -8.04
N ASP A 36 -5.65 11.16 -7.87
CA ASP A 36 -5.34 9.80 -8.28
C ASP A 36 -5.63 9.59 -9.76
N VAL A 37 -4.61 9.16 -10.51
CA VAL A 37 -4.71 9.01 -11.96
C VAL A 37 -5.75 7.95 -12.35
N ASN A 38 -6.61 8.28 -13.32
CA ASN A 38 -7.78 7.49 -13.73
C ASN A 38 -8.86 7.31 -12.63
N CYS A 39 -8.79 8.03 -11.51
CA CYS A 39 -9.82 7.99 -10.47
C CYS A 39 -10.91 9.04 -10.72
N CYS A 40 -11.89 8.72 -11.55
CA CYS A 40 -12.94 9.68 -11.95
C CYS A 40 -13.89 10.14 -10.83
N CYS A 41 -13.86 9.51 -9.65
CA CYS A 41 -14.65 9.93 -8.49
C CYS A 41 -13.86 10.78 -7.50
N ASP A 42 -12.57 11.01 -7.77
CA ASP A 42 -11.66 11.75 -6.91
C ASP A 42 -12.03 13.25 -6.94
N PRO A 43 -12.34 13.86 -5.77
CA PRO A 43 -12.69 15.26 -5.69
C PRO A 43 -11.50 16.21 -5.88
N ASP A 44 -10.27 15.73 -5.76
CA ASP A 44 -9.05 16.55 -5.83
C ASP A 44 -8.56 16.75 -7.29
N CYS A 45 -9.12 16.00 -8.25
CA CYS A 45 -8.74 16.10 -9.66
C CYS A 45 -9.30 17.34 -10.38
N SER A 46 -8.39 18.08 -11.01
CA SER A 46 -8.70 19.22 -11.87
C SER A 46 -9.06 18.80 -13.31
N ALA A 47 -9.64 19.72 -14.10
CA ALA A 47 -9.89 19.50 -15.53
C ALA A 47 -8.60 19.27 -16.35
N ALA A 48 -7.47 19.85 -15.91
CA ALA A 48 -6.18 19.60 -16.55
C ALA A 48 -5.69 18.18 -16.25
N GLU A 49 -5.89 17.67 -15.04
CA GLU A 49 -5.49 16.32 -14.64
C GLU A 49 -6.38 15.24 -15.27
N PHE A 50 -7.69 15.49 -15.41
CA PHE A 50 -8.58 14.62 -16.21
C PHE A 50 -8.12 14.48 -17.66
N SER A 51 -7.38 15.46 -18.18
CA SER A 51 -6.79 15.36 -19.52
C SER A 51 -5.65 14.35 -19.64
N LEU A 52 -5.10 13.88 -18.51
CA LEU A 52 -4.10 12.82 -18.48
C LEU A 52 -4.74 11.43 -18.47
N PHE A 53 -6.04 11.34 -18.20
CA PHE A 53 -6.72 10.07 -18.00
C PHE A 53 -7.04 9.45 -19.35
N THR A 54 -6.94 8.13 -19.41
CA THR A 54 -7.39 7.36 -20.58
C THR A 54 -8.64 6.54 -20.28
N THR A 55 -8.97 6.36 -19.00
CA THR A 55 -10.15 5.60 -18.56
C THR A 55 -10.53 5.95 -17.11
N CYS A 56 -11.64 5.39 -16.63
CA CYS A 56 -12.02 5.42 -15.22
C CYS A 56 -11.75 4.05 -14.60
N SER A 57 -10.83 3.99 -13.62
CA SER A 57 -10.49 2.76 -12.89
C SER A 57 -11.70 2.19 -12.13
N VAL A 58 -12.59 3.06 -11.65
CA VAL A 58 -13.83 2.70 -10.95
C VAL A 58 -15.01 3.32 -11.69
N PRO A 59 -15.53 2.67 -12.75
CA PRO A 59 -16.59 3.24 -13.57
C PRO A 59 -17.96 3.19 -12.88
N VAL A 60 -18.14 2.31 -11.89
CA VAL A 60 -19.41 2.13 -11.20
C VAL A 60 -19.19 1.88 -9.71
N VAL A 61 -19.80 2.72 -8.87
CA VAL A 61 -19.85 2.56 -7.41
C VAL A 61 -21.27 2.20 -6.99
N THR A 62 -21.40 1.03 -6.37
CA THR A 62 -22.70 0.46 -5.95
C THR A 62 -22.65 -0.09 -4.53
N GLY A 63 -23.82 -0.29 -3.93
CA GLY A 63 -23.97 -0.94 -2.64
C GLY A 63 -23.97 -2.47 -2.73
N ASP A 64 -24.86 -3.11 -1.98
CA ASP A 64 -25.00 -4.57 -2.01
C ASP A 64 -25.58 -5.01 -3.37
N SER A 65 -24.75 -5.67 -4.17
CA SER A 65 -25.10 -6.17 -5.50
C SER A 65 -26.29 -7.13 -5.49
N ARG A 66 -26.68 -7.69 -4.33
CA ARG A 66 -27.85 -8.56 -4.19
C ARG A 66 -29.18 -7.83 -4.18
N LEU A 67 -29.21 -6.49 -4.04
CA LEU A 67 -30.45 -5.72 -4.01
C LEU A 67 -31.17 -5.75 -5.36
N CYS A 68 -32.51 -5.85 -5.36
CA CYS A 68 -33.31 -5.82 -6.60
C CYS A 68 -33.21 -4.49 -7.34
N SER A 69 -33.14 -3.40 -6.59
CA SER A 69 -32.93 -2.06 -7.11
C SER A 69 -32.06 -1.30 -6.13
N GLN A 70 -31.06 -0.61 -6.65
CA GLN A 70 -30.18 0.26 -5.88
C GLN A 70 -29.71 1.44 -6.73
N LYS A 71 -29.32 2.52 -6.05
CA LYS A 71 -28.61 3.61 -6.72
C LYS A 71 -27.18 3.18 -7.04
N ALA A 72 -26.73 3.52 -8.24
CA ALA A 72 -25.37 3.34 -8.70
C ALA A 72 -24.82 4.70 -9.16
N ALA A 73 -23.65 5.07 -8.65
CA ALA A 73 -22.89 6.20 -9.18
C ALA A 73 -22.03 5.68 -10.33
N VAL A 74 -22.27 6.21 -11.53
CA VAL A 74 -21.55 5.84 -12.75
C VAL A 74 -20.67 7.01 -13.17
N TYR A 75 -19.39 6.70 -13.38
CA TYR A 75 -18.36 7.64 -13.80
C TYR A 75 -17.85 7.21 -15.17
N SER A 76 -17.77 8.15 -16.09
CA SER A 76 -17.15 7.96 -17.41
C SER A 76 -16.39 9.22 -17.79
N LEU A 77 -15.34 9.05 -18.59
CA LEU A 77 -14.59 10.16 -19.14
C LEU A 77 -15.09 10.44 -20.56
N ASP A 78 -15.46 11.69 -20.84
CA ASP A 78 -15.71 12.14 -22.21
C ASP A 78 -14.40 12.62 -22.82
N VAL A 79 -13.79 11.77 -23.65
CA VAL A 79 -12.52 12.06 -24.32
C VAL A 79 -12.68 12.91 -25.58
N GLU A 80 -13.92 13.16 -26.03
CA GLU A 80 -14.17 13.97 -27.24
C GLU A 80 -14.16 15.48 -26.93
N GLU A 81 -14.43 15.87 -25.68
CA GLU A 81 -14.28 17.25 -25.19
C GLU A 81 -12.80 17.59 -24.91
N ASN A 82 -12.42 18.86 -25.08
CA ASN A 82 -11.06 19.33 -24.81
C ASN A 82 -11.06 20.57 -23.90
N PRO A 83 -10.74 20.44 -22.59
CA PRO A 83 -10.23 19.23 -21.92
C PRO A 83 -11.29 18.14 -21.71
N PRO A 84 -10.90 16.86 -21.59
CA PRO A 84 -11.81 15.77 -21.27
C PRO A 84 -12.62 16.06 -20.00
N GLU A 85 -13.94 15.86 -20.09
CA GLU A 85 -14.85 16.10 -18.98
C GLU A 85 -15.23 14.79 -18.29
N MET A 86 -15.23 14.81 -16.96
CA MET A 86 -15.77 13.72 -16.16
C MET A 86 -17.29 13.79 -16.15
N ILE A 87 -17.95 12.73 -16.63
CA ILE A 87 -19.40 12.58 -16.60
C ILE A 87 -19.78 11.73 -15.39
N PHE A 88 -20.57 12.32 -14.51
CA PHE A 88 -21.19 11.65 -13.37
C PHE A 88 -22.69 11.44 -13.59
N LYS A 89 -23.17 10.20 -13.43
CA LYS A 89 -24.60 9.86 -13.51
C LYS A 89 -25.01 9.00 -12.32
N LEU A 90 -26.08 9.39 -11.64
CA LEU A 90 -26.74 8.57 -10.62
C LEU A 90 -27.90 7.80 -11.27
N ILE A 91 -27.76 6.50 -11.41
CA ILE A 91 -28.76 5.63 -12.05
C ILE A 91 -29.39 4.67 -11.03
N ASP A 92 -30.62 4.24 -11.29
CA ASP A 92 -31.23 3.12 -10.58
C ASP A 92 -30.86 1.82 -11.29
N GLN A 93 -29.95 1.06 -10.69
CA GLN A 93 -29.52 -0.24 -11.19
C GLN A 93 -30.45 -1.34 -10.69
N VAL A 94 -30.95 -2.16 -11.62
CA VAL A 94 -31.82 -3.30 -11.32
C VAL A 94 -31.02 -4.59 -11.41
N ASN A 95 -31.11 -5.42 -10.37
CA ASN A 95 -30.49 -6.75 -10.40
C ASN A 95 -31.43 -7.73 -11.14
N PRO A 96 -30.97 -8.41 -12.21
CA PRO A 96 -31.80 -9.32 -13.00
C PRO A 96 -32.08 -10.66 -12.29
N SER A 97 -31.44 -10.94 -11.15
CA SER A 97 -31.64 -12.17 -10.39
C SER A 97 -33.04 -12.25 -9.79
N VAL A 98 -33.71 -13.39 -10.01
CA VAL A 98 -35.01 -13.69 -9.40
C VAL A 98 -34.92 -13.77 -7.87
N PHE A 99 -33.72 -14.00 -7.33
CA PHE A 99 -33.44 -14.05 -5.89
C PHE A 99 -32.89 -12.75 -5.32
N CYS A 100 -33.03 -11.63 -6.06
CA CYS A 100 -32.61 -10.33 -5.56
C CYS A 100 -33.38 -9.93 -4.28
N ILE A 101 -32.74 -9.13 -3.46
CA ILE A 101 -33.28 -8.66 -2.18
C ILE A 101 -34.05 -7.36 -2.42
N HIS A 102 -35.38 -7.43 -2.38
CA HIS A 102 -36.23 -6.25 -2.60
C HIS A 102 -36.14 -5.23 -1.46
N ALA A 103 -35.97 -5.70 -0.21
CA ALA A 103 -35.74 -4.85 0.94
C ALA A 103 -34.94 -5.61 2.00
N THR A 104 -33.85 -5.03 2.47
CA THR A 104 -33.04 -5.56 3.59
C THR A 104 -33.65 -5.13 4.91
N ASN A 105 -34.51 -5.97 5.50
CA ASN A 105 -35.08 -5.74 6.84
C ASN A 105 -34.37 -6.52 7.95
N TYR A 106 -33.31 -7.26 7.61
CA TYR A 106 -32.60 -8.15 8.53
C TYR A 106 -31.32 -7.51 9.07
N LYS A 107 -31.45 -6.79 10.21
CA LYS A 107 -30.32 -6.12 10.88
C LYS A 107 -29.20 -7.09 11.31
N GLN A 108 -29.49 -8.37 11.50
CA GLN A 108 -28.47 -9.38 11.84
C GLN A 108 -27.70 -9.92 10.62
N ALA A 109 -28.06 -9.57 9.37
CA ALA A 109 -27.14 -9.75 8.22
C ALA A 109 -26.03 -8.69 8.18
N LEU A 110 -26.00 -7.78 9.16
CA LEU A 110 -24.93 -6.78 9.35
C LEU A 110 -23.80 -7.30 10.26
N SER A 111 -23.76 -8.61 10.57
CA SER A 111 -22.69 -9.23 11.37
C SER A 111 -21.85 -10.21 10.53
N PHE A 112 -20.54 -10.26 10.78
CA PHE A 112 -19.54 -10.98 9.99
C PHE A 112 -19.67 -12.51 10.03
N SER A 113 -19.80 -13.16 8.88
CA SER A 113 -19.48 -14.58 8.74
C SER A 113 -17.97 -14.72 8.52
N SER A 114 -17.30 -15.49 9.36
CA SER A 114 -15.93 -15.92 9.07
C SER A 114 -15.97 -16.84 7.86
N PRO A 115 -15.23 -16.56 6.76
CA PRO A 115 -15.01 -17.58 5.74
C PRO A 115 -14.33 -18.78 6.40
N GLU A 116 -14.71 -19.97 5.96
CA GLU A 116 -14.10 -21.21 6.43
C GLU A 116 -12.61 -21.19 6.06
N MET A 117 -11.71 -21.35 7.03
CA MET A 117 -10.28 -21.34 6.73
C MET A 117 -9.93 -22.53 5.82
N PRO A 118 -9.16 -22.31 4.74
CA PRO A 118 -8.72 -23.39 3.90
C PRO A 118 -7.82 -24.35 4.68
N THR A 119 -8.29 -25.58 4.78
CA THR A 119 -7.58 -26.78 5.21
C THR A 119 -7.35 -27.66 3.99
N SER A 120 -6.46 -28.65 4.10
CA SER A 120 -6.25 -29.63 3.03
C SER A 120 -7.52 -30.37 2.59
N GLU A 121 -8.55 -30.42 3.43
CA GLU A 121 -9.79 -31.17 3.19
C GLU A 121 -10.88 -30.32 2.50
N ASN A 122 -10.91 -29.01 2.76
CA ASN A 122 -11.94 -28.10 2.22
C ASN A 122 -11.39 -27.14 1.12
N PHE A 123 -10.09 -27.16 0.83
CA PHE A 123 -9.45 -26.28 -0.15
C PHE A 123 -10.10 -26.37 -1.54
N ASP A 124 -10.31 -27.57 -2.07
CA ASP A 124 -10.89 -27.74 -3.42
C ASP A 124 -12.34 -27.26 -3.49
N GLN A 125 -13.09 -27.41 -2.40
CA GLN A 125 -14.47 -26.92 -2.30
C GLN A 125 -14.50 -25.40 -2.21
N LEU A 126 -13.64 -24.80 -1.37
CA LEU A 126 -13.49 -23.37 -1.25
C LEU A 126 -12.96 -22.74 -2.54
N LEU A 127 -12.05 -23.41 -3.25
CA LEU A 127 -11.55 -22.99 -4.56
C LEU A 127 -12.65 -23.10 -5.63
N LYS A 128 -13.53 -24.11 -5.59
CA LYS A 128 -14.70 -24.16 -6.47
C LYS A 128 -15.74 -23.09 -6.18
N GLN A 129 -15.92 -22.76 -4.90
CA GLN A 129 -16.98 -21.85 -4.45
C GLN A 129 -16.56 -20.37 -4.52
N PHE A 130 -15.29 -20.07 -4.26
CA PHE A 130 -14.74 -18.72 -4.18
C PHE A 130 -13.56 -18.47 -5.12
N GLY A 131 -12.99 -19.52 -5.73
CA GLY A 131 -11.97 -19.37 -6.76
C GLY A 131 -12.61 -18.88 -8.05
N SER A 132 -12.51 -17.58 -8.30
CA SER A 132 -12.55 -17.04 -9.63
C SER A 132 -11.14 -17.06 -10.22
N ALA A 133 -11.01 -17.25 -11.53
CA ALA A 133 -9.79 -16.83 -12.21
C ALA A 133 -9.61 -15.32 -11.98
N ALA A 134 -8.39 -14.87 -11.65
CA ALA A 134 -8.08 -13.44 -11.57
C ALA A 134 -8.37 -12.68 -12.89
N PHE A 135 -8.63 -13.43 -13.97
CA PHE A 135 -9.14 -12.94 -15.24
C PHE A 135 -10.22 -13.88 -15.77
N SER A 136 -11.48 -13.65 -15.37
CA SER A 136 -12.63 -14.11 -16.14
C SER A 136 -13.21 -12.89 -16.85
N ALA A 137 -12.89 -12.77 -18.14
CA ALA A 137 -13.59 -11.87 -19.03
C ALA A 137 -15.09 -12.16 -18.94
N GLY A 138 -15.87 -11.17 -18.51
CA GLY A 138 -17.31 -11.19 -18.77
C GLY A 138 -17.53 -11.29 -20.28
N PRO A 139 -18.67 -11.83 -20.74
CA PRO A 139 -18.99 -11.92 -22.16
C PRO A 139 -19.33 -10.51 -22.68
N HIS A 140 -18.31 -9.67 -22.79
CA HIS A 140 -18.30 -8.58 -23.74
C HIS A 140 -17.56 -9.10 -24.95
N SER A 141 -18.28 -9.16 -26.06
CA SER A 141 -17.75 -9.30 -27.40
C SER A 141 -16.54 -8.39 -27.57
N TRP A 142 -15.35 -8.97 -27.44
CA TRP A 142 -14.16 -8.41 -28.03
C TRP A 142 -14.29 -8.60 -29.54
N ASP A 143 -14.96 -7.65 -30.18
CA ASP A 143 -14.69 -7.37 -31.57
C ASP A 143 -13.24 -6.87 -31.63
N MET A 144 -12.30 -7.81 -31.76
CA MET A 144 -10.96 -7.53 -32.24
C MET A 144 -11.08 -7.12 -33.71
N ASN A 145 -11.53 -5.90 -33.95
CA ASN A 145 -11.08 -5.19 -35.14
C ASN A 145 -9.63 -4.82 -34.89
N THR A 146 -8.74 -5.70 -35.32
CA THR A 146 -7.38 -5.33 -35.72
C THR A 146 -7.47 -4.49 -36.99
N ASP A 147 -7.99 -3.28 -36.86
CA ASP A 147 -7.59 -2.19 -37.73
C ASP A 147 -6.78 -1.26 -36.85
N THR A 148 -5.48 -1.25 -37.09
CA THR A 148 -4.59 -0.15 -36.73
C THR A 148 -5.16 1.12 -37.38
N GLN A 149 -6.13 1.76 -36.74
CA GLN A 149 -6.38 3.16 -36.95
C GLN A 149 -5.11 3.86 -36.44
N ASN A 150 -4.35 4.42 -37.38
CA ASN A 150 -3.39 5.47 -37.06
C ASN A 150 -4.04 6.40 -36.04
N PRO A 151 -3.40 6.69 -34.90
CA PRO A 151 -3.94 7.66 -33.98
C PRO A 151 -4.12 8.95 -34.77
N SER A 152 -5.36 9.44 -34.79
CA SER A 152 -5.75 10.69 -35.43
C SER A 152 -4.70 11.77 -35.19
N GLU A 153 -4.43 12.54 -36.23
CA GLU A 153 -3.48 13.66 -36.30
C GLU A 153 -3.88 14.85 -35.42
N ASN A 154 -4.23 14.61 -34.15
CA ASN A 154 -4.29 15.66 -33.15
C ASN A 154 -2.90 15.76 -32.50
N GLU A 155 -2.33 16.95 -32.59
CA GLU A 155 -1.08 17.33 -31.92
C GLU A 155 -1.34 17.43 -30.42
N THR A 156 -1.28 16.31 -29.69
CA THR A 156 -1.35 16.36 -28.24
C THR A 156 0.01 16.77 -27.68
N TYR A 157 0.10 18.00 -27.20
CA TYR A 157 1.27 18.53 -26.47
C TYR A 157 1.35 18.01 -25.02
N ARG A 158 0.90 16.77 -24.76
CA ARG A 158 0.87 16.14 -23.44
C ARG A 158 1.07 14.63 -23.52
N TYR A 159 1.51 14.01 -22.44
CA TYR A 159 1.39 12.56 -22.25
C TYR A 159 0.08 12.19 -21.57
N GLU A 160 -0.52 11.09 -22.00
CA GLU A 160 -1.69 10.48 -21.39
C GLU A 160 -1.31 9.17 -20.70
N TYR A 161 -2.10 8.76 -19.72
CA TYR A 161 -1.84 7.55 -18.93
C TYR A 161 -1.65 6.32 -19.83
N GLY A 162 -0.53 5.61 -19.63
CA GLY A 162 -0.21 4.39 -20.36
C GLY A 162 0.42 4.61 -21.73
N VAL A 163 0.46 5.84 -22.25
CA VAL A 163 1.17 6.14 -23.50
C VAL A 163 2.68 5.92 -23.29
N PRO A 164 3.36 5.16 -24.17
CA PRO A 164 4.80 4.96 -24.09
C PRO A 164 5.59 6.27 -24.08
N ILE A 165 6.47 6.43 -23.09
CA ILE A 165 7.34 7.60 -22.97
C ILE A 165 8.33 7.59 -24.14
N GLN A 166 8.34 8.66 -24.93
CA GLN A 166 9.18 8.75 -26.11
C GLN A 166 10.58 9.26 -25.75
N THR A 167 11.56 8.76 -26.49
CA THR A 167 12.94 9.24 -26.45
C THR A 167 13.39 9.61 -27.85
N VAL A 168 14.50 10.35 -27.98
CA VAL A 168 15.06 10.76 -29.29
C VAL A 168 15.36 9.59 -30.24
N ASP A 169 15.57 8.40 -29.70
CA ASP A 169 15.91 7.16 -30.40
C ASP A 169 14.80 6.08 -30.33
N GLY A 170 13.63 6.41 -29.79
CA GLY A 170 12.49 5.51 -29.70
C GLY A 170 11.64 5.73 -28.45
N PHE A 171 11.79 4.84 -27.47
CA PHE A 171 11.01 4.87 -26.22
C PHE A 171 11.90 4.59 -25.03
N LEU A 172 11.54 5.14 -23.88
CA LEU A 172 12.12 4.76 -22.61
C LEU A 172 11.77 3.28 -22.33
N ARG A 173 12.78 2.45 -22.14
CA ARG A 173 12.63 1.00 -21.99
C ARG A 173 12.94 0.58 -20.56
N LEU A 174 12.07 -0.24 -19.98
CA LEU A 174 12.24 -0.82 -18.66
C LEU A 174 12.26 -2.35 -18.79
N PRO A 175 13.43 -3.01 -18.79
CA PRO A 175 13.49 -4.44 -19.06
C PRO A 175 12.61 -5.27 -18.13
N SER A 176 11.88 -6.24 -18.68
CA SER A 176 10.91 -7.05 -17.92
C SER A 176 10.88 -8.51 -18.38
N PRO A 177 10.40 -9.44 -17.54
CA PRO A 177 10.11 -10.81 -17.96
C PRO A 177 8.82 -10.81 -18.80
N VAL A 178 8.85 -11.42 -19.99
CA VAL A 178 7.67 -11.48 -20.88
C VAL A 178 7.02 -12.86 -20.82
N VAL A 179 7.66 -13.86 -21.43
CA VAL A 179 7.17 -15.27 -21.46
C VAL A 179 7.97 -16.18 -20.52
N SER A 180 9.18 -15.76 -20.17
CA SER A 180 10.10 -16.50 -19.29
C SER A 180 10.66 -15.56 -18.23
N SER A 181 11.42 -16.08 -17.27
CA SER A 181 12.15 -15.26 -16.31
C SER A 181 13.27 -14.43 -16.94
N TRP A 182 13.55 -14.57 -18.24
CA TRP A 182 14.62 -13.84 -18.93
C TRP A 182 14.22 -12.40 -19.27
N CYS A 183 15.16 -11.47 -19.12
CA CYS A 183 14.95 -10.05 -19.41
C CYS A 183 14.76 -9.78 -20.91
N SER A 184 13.66 -9.11 -21.26
CA SER A 184 13.47 -8.46 -22.56
C SER A 184 13.73 -6.96 -22.43
N ASN A 185 14.55 -6.37 -23.30
CA ASN A 185 14.83 -4.92 -23.31
C ASN A 185 13.80 -4.13 -24.16
N ALA A 186 12.71 -4.76 -24.59
CA ALA A 186 11.74 -4.16 -25.50
C ALA A 186 10.49 -3.63 -24.80
N ASN A 187 10.39 -3.76 -23.48
CA ASN A 187 9.24 -3.31 -22.72
C ASN A 187 9.27 -1.77 -22.56
N PRO A 188 8.32 -1.03 -23.17
CA PRO A 188 8.27 0.42 -23.04
C PRO A 188 7.70 0.83 -21.68
N ALA A 189 8.24 1.91 -21.12
CA ALA A 189 7.66 2.56 -19.94
C ALA A 189 6.45 3.40 -20.36
N GLY A 190 5.28 3.10 -19.80
CA GLY A 190 4.06 3.90 -19.98
C GLY A 190 4.06 5.08 -19.01
N PHE A 191 3.64 6.26 -19.48
CA PHE A 191 3.49 7.45 -18.65
C PHE A 191 2.48 7.19 -17.52
N LEU A 192 2.82 7.59 -16.29
CA LEU A 192 2.04 7.40 -15.06
C LEU A 192 1.74 5.93 -14.69
N VAL A 193 2.41 4.97 -15.33
CA VAL A 193 2.31 3.55 -14.96
C VAL A 193 3.51 3.18 -14.09
N ASN A 194 3.34 3.20 -12.77
CA ASN A 194 4.34 2.70 -11.84
C ASN A 194 4.58 1.20 -12.08
N GLN A 195 5.85 0.80 -12.25
CA GLN A 195 6.20 -0.60 -12.50
C GLN A 195 7.40 -1.01 -11.66
N VAL A 196 7.35 -2.24 -11.13
CA VAL A 196 8.49 -2.91 -10.50
C VAL A 196 8.63 -4.28 -11.13
N THR A 197 9.76 -4.54 -11.77
CA THR A 197 10.01 -5.80 -12.47
C THR A 197 11.32 -6.42 -12.04
N LYS A 198 11.38 -7.75 -12.07
CA LYS A 198 12.60 -8.52 -11.83
C LYS A 198 12.75 -9.54 -12.93
N CYS A 199 13.94 -9.66 -13.48
CA CYS A 199 14.23 -10.62 -14.52
C CYS A 199 15.68 -11.11 -14.43
N THR A 200 15.96 -12.23 -15.07
CA THR A 200 17.26 -12.88 -15.10
C THR A 200 17.94 -12.57 -16.43
N ARG A 201 19.24 -12.29 -16.38
CA ARG A 201 20.06 -12.05 -17.58
C ARG A 201 21.27 -12.96 -17.57
N SER A 202 21.60 -13.54 -18.73
CA SER A 202 22.80 -14.33 -18.91
C SER A 202 24.01 -13.41 -18.98
N VAL A 203 25.02 -13.71 -18.18
CA VAL A 203 26.26 -12.92 -18.14
C VAL A 203 27.47 -13.85 -18.10
N SER A 204 28.61 -13.33 -18.51
CA SER A 204 29.91 -13.97 -18.32
C SER A 204 30.97 -12.89 -18.16
N VAL A 205 32.04 -13.18 -17.43
CA VAL A 205 33.16 -12.23 -17.24
C VAL A 205 33.77 -11.83 -18.57
N LYS A 206 33.91 -12.78 -19.52
CA LYS A 206 34.52 -12.54 -20.84
C LYS A 206 33.77 -11.50 -21.67
N ASN A 207 32.43 -11.48 -21.61
CA ASN A 207 31.60 -10.61 -22.44
C ASN A 207 31.03 -9.43 -21.64
N CYS A 208 31.60 -9.14 -20.47
CA CYS A 208 30.98 -8.20 -19.54
C CYS A 208 30.93 -6.76 -20.08
N GLY A 209 31.94 -6.34 -20.84
CA GLY A 209 31.96 -5.02 -21.49
C GLY A 209 31.08 -4.91 -22.74
N ASP A 210 30.71 -6.06 -23.35
CA ASP A 210 30.00 -6.09 -24.63
C ASP A 210 28.49 -6.12 -24.49
N ILE A 211 27.98 -6.38 -23.29
CA ILE A 211 26.53 -6.47 -23.03
C ILE A 211 26.02 -5.05 -22.68
N PRO A 212 25.22 -4.39 -23.53
CA PRO A 212 24.85 -3.00 -23.29
C PRO A 212 24.05 -2.82 -22.00
N ALA A 213 23.07 -3.70 -21.72
CA ALA A 213 22.16 -3.53 -20.60
C ALA A 213 22.75 -3.85 -19.21
N VAL A 214 24.05 -4.19 -19.13
CA VAL A 214 24.77 -4.21 -17.84
C VAL A 214 25.57 -2.92 -17.61
N SER A 215 25.61 -2.03 -18.61
CA SER A 215 26.23 -0.71 -18.51
C SER A 215 25.19 0.36 -18.16
N MET A 216 25.58 1.32 -17.32
CA MET A 216 24.72 2.47 -16.97
C MET A 216 24.32 3.28 -18.21
N LEU A 217 25.23 3.40 -19.20
CA LEU A 217 24.98 4.19 -20.41
C LEU A 217 23.76 3.72 -21.19
N PHE A 218 23.46 2.41 -21.18
CA PHE A 218 22.28 1.88 -21.86
C PHE A 218 20.96 2.50 -21.36
N TYR A 219 20.94 2.96 -20.11
CA TYR A 219 19.75 3.47 -19.43
C TYR A 219 19.64 5.00 -19.42
N ILE A 220 20.72 5.72 -19.71
CA ILE A 220 20.79 7.20 -19.62
C ILE A 220 21.26 7.90 -20.91
N ASN A 221 21.75 7.16 -21.91
CA ASN A 221 22.33 7.73 -23.13
C ASN A 221 21.28 8.26 -24.13
N SER A 222 20.03 8.38 -23.70
CA SER A 222 18.95 8.96 -24.48
C SER A 222 18.20 10.00 -23.66
N SER A 223 17.62 10.96 -24.36
CA SER A 223 16.84 12.03 -23.76
C SER A 223 15.36 11.79 -24.01
N ILE A 224 14.57 11.97 -22.97
CA ILE A 224 13.11 11.84 -22.99
C ILE A 224 12.53 13.09 -23.66
N LEU A 225 11.51 12.91 -24.50
CA LEU A 225 10.76 14.04 -25.03
C LEU A 225 9.80 14.54 -23.95
N ALA A 226 9.81 15.84 -23.64
CA ALA A 226 8.97 16.44 -22.60
C ALA A 226 7.46 16.22 -22.86
N VAL A 227 7.06 16.12 -24.14
CA VAL A 227 5.68 15.86 -24.59
C VAL A 227 5.66 14.86 -25.74
N SER A 228 4.52 14.17 -25.92
CA SER A 228 4.38 13.05 -26.88
C SER A 228 4.52 13.44 -28.36
N LYS A 229 4.24 14.70 -28.73
CA LYS A 229 4.37 15.20 -30.10
C LYS A 229 4.70 16.70 -30.07
N CYS A 230 5.91 17.08 -30.49
CA CYS A 230 6.23 18.48 -30.75
C CYS A 230 7.00 18.60 -32.08
N HIS A 231 6.39 19.22 -33.09
CA HIS A 231 7.00 19.40 -34.41
C HIS A 231 7.87 20.67 -34.50
N GLU A 232 7.71 21.64 -33.60
CA GLU A 232 8.39 22.94 -33.68
C GLU A 232 9.47 23.17 -32.62
N PHE A 233 9.36 22.61 -31.41
CA PHE A 233 10.37 22.73 -30.34
C PHE A 233 10.48 21.45 -29.51
N VAL A 234 11.50 20.64 -29.77
CA VAL A 234 11.74 19.41 -29.00
C VAL A 234 12.43 19.77 -27.69
N PHE A 235 11.66 20.02 -26.63
CA PHE A 235 12.20 20.06 -25.28
C PHE A 235 12.59 18.64 -24.87
N GLN A 236 13.89 18.45 -24.66
CA GLN A 236 14.48 17.17 -24.29
C GLN A 236 14.88 17.20 -22.82
N VAL A 237 14.45 16.18 -22.09
CA VAL A 237 14.79 15.97 -20.69
C VAL A 237 15.85 14.88 -20.63
N ASN A 238 17.06 15.26 -20.20
CA ASN A 238 18.14 14.30 -20.01
C ASN A 238 17.91 13.50 -18.73
N ILE A 239 18.24 12.21 -18.77
CA ILE A 239 18.16 11.35 -17.59
C ILE A 239 19.44 11.57 -16.76
N THR A 240 19.28 12.15 -15.58
CA THR A 240 20.40 12.42 -14.66
C THR A 240 20.62 11.24 -13.70
N VAL A 241 21.87 11.04 -13.26
CA VAL A 241 22.17 10.01 -12.27
C VAL A 241 21.97 10.60 -10.87
N GLN A 242 20.97 10.11 -10.16
CA GLN A 242 20.64 10.63 -8.82
C GLN A 242 21.51 9.98 -7.74
N SER A 243 21.71 8.66 -7.83
CA SER A 243 22.50 7.93 -6.84
C SER A 243 23.06 6.62 -7.40
N ILE A 244 24.20 6.20 -6.86
CA ILE A 244 24.85 4.94 -7.20
C ILE A 244 25.16 4.18 -5.91
N ALA A 245 24.63 2.97 -5.79
CA ALA A 245 24.96 2.05 -4.71
C ALA A 245 25.72 0.84 -5.26
N VAL A 246 26.78 0.42 -4.58
CA VAL A 246 27.52 -0.81 -4.93
C VAL A 246 27.10 -1.92 -3.99
N GLN A 247 26.75 -3.06 -4.56
CA GLN A 247 26.35 -4.29 -3.88
C GLN A 247 27.53 -5.28 -3.86
N SER A 248 27.95 -5.66 -2.66
CA SER A 248 28.96 -6.70 -2.49
C SER A 248 28.40 -8.10 -2.82
N PRO A 249 29.26 -9.11 -3.07
CA PRO A 249 28.81 -10.50 -3.24
C PRO A 249 27.98 -11.02 -2.06
N ASN A 250 28.18 -10.48 -0.86
CA ASN A 250 27.42 -10.83 0.34
C ASN A 250 26.08 -10.09 0.45
N GLY A 251 25.69 -9.31 -0.56
CA GLY A 251 24.42 -8.56 -0.61
C GLY A 251 24.43 -7.21 0.11
N THR A 252 25.53 -6.83 0.74
CA THR A 252 25.65 -5.52 1.42
C THR A 252 25.70 -4.40 0.39
N ARG A 253 24.84 -3.39 0.55
CA ARG A 253 24.80 -2.20 -0.33
C ARG A 253 25.47 -1.01 0.34
N THR A 254 26.34 -0.33 -0.40
CA THR A 254 27.04 0.88 0.04
C THR A 254 26.75 2.00 -0.96
N LEU A 255 26.22 3.12 -0.49
CA LEU A 255 26.02 4.32 -1.30
C LEU A 255 27.38 4.98 -1.58
N LEU A 256 27.64 5.37 -2.83
CA LEU A 256 28.87 6.06 -3.20
C LEU A 256 28.75 7.57 -2.98
N SER A 257 29.77 8.17 -2.36
CA SER A 257 29.90 9.62 -2.21
C SER A 257 30.34 10.24 -3.54
N GLY A 258 29.36 10.62 -4.38
CA GLY A 258 29.57 11.25 -5.68
C GLY A 258 28.73 10.60 -6.77
N GLY A 259 27.49 11.07 -6.94
CA GLY A 259 26.52 10.55 -7.93
C GLY A 259 26.88 10.83 -9.40
N ASP A 260 27.84 11.73 -9.65
CA ASP A 260 28.11 12.25 -10.99
C ASP A 260 29.17 11.48 -11.79
N VAL A 261 29.86 10.50 -11.19
CA VAL A 261 30.90 9.74 -11.89
C VAL A 261 30.34 8.43 -12.43
N LEU A 262 30.04 8.41 -13.73
CA LEU A 262 29.62 7.20 -14.44
C LEU A 262 30.65 6.07 -14.26
N ARG A 263 30.15 4.89 -13.90
CA ARG A 263 30.95 3.67 -13.75
C ARG A 263 30.55 2.67 -14.82
N LEU A 264 31.51 2.32 -15.67
CA LEU A 264 31.30 1.35 -16.73
C LEU A 264 31.75 -0.05 -16.27
N PRO A 265 31.15 -1.13 -16.80
CA PRO A 265 31.60 -2.48 -16.54
C PRO A 265 33.07 -2.66 -16.91
N GLU A 266 33.86 -3.18 -15.98
CA GLU A 266 35.30 -3.37 -16.16
C GLU A 266 35.73 -4.72 -15.59
N ILE A 267 36.72 -5.36 -16.23
CA ILE A 267 37.29 -6.61 -15.76
C ILE A 267 38.54 -6.30 -14.94
N VAL A 268 38.51 -6.66 -13.66
CA VAL A 268 39.62 -6.47 -12.71
C VAL A 268 39.89 -7.80 -12.03
N GLU A 269 41.11 -8.33 -12.19
CA GLU A 269 41.57 -9.56 -11.52
C GLU A 269 40.64 -10.79 -11.72
N GLY A 270 40.07 -10.94 -12.92
CA GLY A 270 39.16 -12.07 -13.23
C GLY A 270 37.73 -11.91 -12.70
N LEU A 271 37.41 -10.75 -12.11
CA LEU A 271 36.07 -10.34 -11.74
C LEU A 271 35.58 -9.28 -12.72
N CYS A 272 34.29 -9.25 -13.01
CA CYS A 272 33.69 -8.09 -13.67
C CYS A 272 32.93 -7.24 -12.64
N ILE A 273 33.37 -5.99 -12.48
CA ILE A 273 32.83 -5.02 -11.55
C ILE A 273 31.95 -3.99 -12.27
N ASN A 274 31.19 -3.19 -11.52
CA ASN A 274 30.32 -2.11 -12.02
C ASN A 274 29.19 -2.58 -12.95
N ILE A 275 28.68 -3.80 -12.73
CA ILE A 275 27.55 -4.35 -13.49
C ILE A 275 26.24 -3.84 -12.92
N VAL A 276 25.34 -3.34 -13.75
CA VAL A 276 24.00 -2.92 -13.30
C VAL A 276 23.18 -4.13 -12.82
N PHE A 277 22.93 -4.22 -11.52
CA PHE A 277 21.97 -5.16 -10.88
C PHE A 277 20.60 -4.53 -10.71
N GLY A 278 20.49 -3.19 -10.72
CA GLY A 278 19.18 -2.56 -10.74
C GLY A 278 19.20 -1.11 -11.17
N VAL A 279 18.05 -0.68 -11.67
CA VAL A 279 17.80 0.70 -12.13
C VAL A 279 16.44 1.12 -11.59
N SER A 280 16.38 2.24 -10.89
CA SER A 280 15.13 2.87 -10.47
C SER A 280 15.03 4.24 -11.13
N TYR A 281 14.04 4.43 -11.99
CA TYR A 281 13.72 5.71 -12.60
C TYR A 281 12.71 6.47 -11.74
N HIS A 282 12.95 7.77 -11.60
CA HIS A 282 12.01 8.71 -11.00
C HIS A 282 11.77 9.85 -11.99
N ILE A 283 10.51 10.05 -12.37
CA ILE A 283 10.10 11.01 -13.39
C ILE A 283 9.19 12.05 -12.75
N THR A 284 9.54 13.33 -12.92
CA THR A 284 8.74 14.46 -12.46
C THR A 284 7.97 15.05 -13.63
N TYR A 285 6.67 15.29 -13.44
CA TYR A 285 5.77 15.81 -14.47
C TYR A 285 4.92 16.98 -13.98
N THR A 286 4.40 17.79 -14.89
CA THR A 286 3.47 18.90 -14.58
C THR A 286 2.02 18.45 -14.61
N GLU A 287 1.12 19.25 -14.03
CA GLU A 287 -0.34 19.02 -14.12
C GLU A 287 -0.85 18.87 -15.57
N ALA A 288 -0.16 19.47 -16.54
CA ALA A 288 -0.51 19.41 -17.95
C ALA A 288 0.01 18.14 -18.67
N GLY A 289 0.75 17.26 -17.99
CA GLY A 289 1.30 16.04 -18.58
C GLY A 289 2.61 16.23 -19.34
N GLU A 290 3.36 17.28 -19.02
CA GLU A 290 4.72 17.50 -19.52
C GLU A 290 5.73 16.89 -18.54
N ILE A 291 6.69 16.11 -19.06
CA ILE A 291 7.82 15.60 -18.29
C ILE A 291 8.87 16.72 -18.17
N ILE A 292 9.27 17.06 -16.94
CA ILE A 292 10.22 18.15 -16.66
C ILE A 292 11.56 17.66 -16.12
N GLU A 293 11.57 16.50 -15.45
CA GLU A 293 12.79 15.92 -14.89
C GLU A 293 12.74 14.40 -14.97
N ALA A 294 13.89 13.79 -15.22
CA ALA A 294 14.08 12.36 -15.19
C ALA A 294 15.39 12.03 -14.48
N ALA A 295 15.29 11.20 -13.45
CA ALA A 295 16.40 10.78 -12.61
C ALA A 295 16.49 9.25 -12.60
N ALA A 296 17.70 8.72 -12.57
CA ALA A 296 17.97 7.29 -12.46
C ALA A 296 18.90 7.00 -11.27
N ALA A 297 18.51 6.03 -10.44
CA ALA A 297 19.32 5.47 -9.38
C ALA A 297 19.80 4.07 -9.77
N PHE A 298 21.09 3.78 -9.55
CA PHE A 298 21.71 2.52 -9.96
C PHE A 298 22.18 1.70 -8.77
N VAL A 299 21.96 0.38 -8.86
CA VAL A 299 22.64 -0.60 -8.01
C VAL A 299 23.63 -1.36 -8.88
N LEU A 300 24.92 -1.22 -8.59
CA LEU A 300 26.01 -1.89 -9.28
C LEU A 300 26.49 -3.10 -8.48
N GLY A 301 26.90 -4.16 -9.14
CA GLY A 301 27.40 -5.38 -8.53
C GLY A 301 28.66 -5.90 -9.21
N THR A 302 29.14 -7.03 -8.69
CA THR A 302 30.33 -7.73 -9.18
C THR A 302 29.98 -9.20 -9.44
N ILE A 303 30.50 -9.75 -10.54
CA ILE A 303 30.39 -11.19 -10.84
C ILE A 303 31.77 -11.83 -10.98
N ASN A 304 31.85 -13.11 -10.65
CA ASN A 304 33.02 -13.96 -10.86
C ASN A 304 32.82 -14.86 -12.10
N GLU A 305 33.84 -15.65 -12.45
CA GLU A 305 33.79 -16.53 -13.63
C GLU A 305 32.72 -17.64 -13.54
N GLU A 306 32.29 -18.00 -12.34
CA GLU A 306 31.27 -19.04 -12.11
C GLU A 306 29.84 -18.52 -12.36
N ALA A 307 29.63 -17.21 -12.37
CA ALA A 307 28.32 -16.61 -12.54
C ALA A 307 27.86 -16.69 -14.01
N LEU A 308 26.86 -17.54 -14.26
CA LEU A 308 26.22 -17.70 -15.58
C LEU A 308 25.05 -16.73 -15.81
N SER A 309 24.46 -16.23 -14.73
CA SER A 309 23.33 -15.31 -14.80
C SER A 309 23.22 -14.42 -13.56
N ILE A 310 22.64 -13.24 -13.74
CA ILE A 310 22.31 -12.31 -12.65
C ILE A 310 20.82 -12.02 -12.66
N GLN A 311 20.26 -11.69 -11.50
CA GLN A 311 18.92 -11.12 -11.40
C GLN A 311 19.04 -9.60 -11.39
N GLN A 312 18.35 -8.94 -12.33
CA GLN A 312 18.23 -7.50 -12.38
C GLN A 312 16.85 -7.06 -11.87
N SER A 313 16.80 -5.94 -11.17
CA SER A 313 15.56 -5.31 -10.71
C SER A 313 15.38 -3.93 -11.31
N PHE A 314 14.21 -3.67 -11.89
CA PHE A 314 13.89 -2.40 -12.52
C PHE A 314 12.65 -1.79 -11.89
N GLU A 315 12.66 -0.49 -11.71
CA GLU A 315 11.57 0.27 -11.13
C GLU A 315 11.40 1.60 -11.86
N ILE A 316 10.16 2.04 -12.02
CA ILE A 316 9.83 3.38 -12.49
C ILE A 316 8.71 3.94 -11.63
N SER A 317 8.88 5.20 -11.24
CA SER A 317 7.95 5.95 -10.39
C SER A 317 7.76 7.36 -10.92
N PHE A 318 6.59 7.92 -10.67
CA PHE A 318 6.21 9.27 -11.11
C PHE A 318 5.84 10.15 -9.92
N THR A 319 6.13 11.45 -10.01
CA THR A 319 5.70 12.43 -9.02
C THR A 319 5.33 13.73 -9.72
N GLN A 320 4.20 14.32 -9.35
CA GLN A 320 3.79 15.61 -9.89
C GLN A 320 4.63 16.72 -9.27
N ALA A 321 5.03 17.70 -10.07
CA ALA A 321 5.87 18.82 -9.65
C ALA A 321 5.20 19.60 -8.50
N ASN A 322 6.00 19.94 -7.49
CA ASN A 322 5.55 20.67 -6.28
C ASN A 322 4.53 19.92 -5.41
N THR A 323 4.44 18.58 -5.54
CA THR A 323 3.62 17.74 -4.67
C THR A 323 4.48 16.78 -3.86
N GLU A 324 4.02 16.44 -2.66
CA GLU A 324 4.57 15.36 -1.85
C GLU A 324 3.43 14.35 -1.59
N PRO A 325 3.22 13.36 -2.47
CA PRO A 325 2.11 12.42 -2.34
C PRO A 325 2.18 11.67 -1.02
N VAL A 326 1.12 11.75 -0.23
CA VAL A 326 0.95 10.93 0.99
C VAL A 326 0.00 9.79 0.67
N PRO A 327 0.50 8.56 0.44
CA PRO A 327 -0.36 7.44 0.11
C PRO A 327 -1.17 6.98 1.31
N LEU A 328 -2.47 6.82 1.10
CA LEU A 328 -3.38 6.17 2.03
C LEU A 328 -3.09 4.67 2.11
N SER A 329 -3.44 4.09 3.25
CA SER A 329 -3.25 2.63 3.48
C SER A 329 -4.52 1.83 3.18
N GLY A 330 -5.41 2.43 2.39
CA GLY A 330 -6.71 1.91 1.96
C GLY A 330 -7.82 2.96 2.11
N ASN A 331 -8.92 2.79 1.39
CA ASN A 331 -10.08 3.69 1.45
C ASN A 331 -11.41 2.89 1.48
N PRO A 332 -12.10 2.77 2.65
CA PRO A 332 -11.71 3.26 3.97
C PRO A 332 -10.82 2.28 4.77
N GLY A 333 -11.09 0.97 4.72
CA GLY A 333 -10.39 -0.03 5.53
C GLY A 333 -8.92 -0.22 5.13
N TYR A 334 -8.10 -0.72 6.06
CA TYR A 334 -6.71 -1.07 5.75
C TYR A 334 -6.60 -2.19 4.70
N VAL A 335 -5.71 -2.00 3.72
CA VAL A 335 -5.32 -3.02 2.75
C VAL A 335 -4.11 -3.80 3.29
N ILE A 336 -4.17 -5.13 3.19
CA ILE A 336 -3.07 -6.01 3.63
C ILE A 336 -1.79 -5.67 2.87
N GLY A 337 -0.69 -5.52 3.59
CA GLY A 337 0.62 -5.19 3.03
C GLY A 337 0.94 -3.72 2.89
N LEU A 338 -0.01 -2.82 3.15
CA LEU A 338 0.27 -1.39 3.25
C LEU A 338 0.73 -1.01 4.67
N PRO A 339 1.59 0.01 4.84
CA PRO A 339 2.10 0.44 6.13
C PRO A 339 1.03 0.91 7.12
N LEU A 340 1.27 0.76 8.42
CA LEU A 340 0.43 1.39 9.44
C LEU A 340 0.73 2.88 9.56
N ARG A 341 -0.27 3.71 9.26
CA ARG A 341 -0.26 5.16 9.50
C ARG A 341 -0.30 5.49 10.98
N ALA A 342 0.62 6.34 11.43
CA ALA A 342 0.82 6.67 12.83
C ALA A 342 1.23 8.14 13.00
N GLY A 343 0.95 8.72 14.16
CA GLY A 343 1.18 10.15 14.40
C GLY A 343 1.42 10.47 15.88
N TYR A 344 1.68 11.75 16.14
CA TYR A 344 1.93 12.29 17.48
C TYR A 344 0.96 13.41 17.76
N ARG A 345 0.75 13.76 19.02
CA ARG A 345 -0.01 14.95 19.36
C ARG A 345 0.93 16.05 19.84
N PRO A 346 1.24 17.09 19.04
CA PRO A 346 2.06 18.19 19.51
C PRO A 346 1.38 18.95 20.64
N GLN A 347 2.18 19.44 21.60
CA GLN A 347 1.67 20.24 22.72
C GLN A 347 1.01 21.53 22.19
N GLY A 348 -0.26 21.75 22.55
CA GLY A 348 -1.03 22.94 22.15
C GLY A 348 -1.99 22.72 20.99
N TYR A 349 -1.95 21.57 20.31
CA TYR A 349 -2.90 21.23 19.24
C TYR A 349 -3.91 20.18 19.72
N PRO A 350 -5.22 20.37 19.44
CA PRO A 350 -6.23 19.39 19.84
C PRO A 350 -6.16 18.10 19.00
N PHE A 351 -5.55 18.15 17.80
CA PHE A 351 -5.49 17.07 16.81
C PHE A 351 -4.13 16.36 16.80
N PRO A 352 -4.06 15.04 16.52
CA PRO A 352 -2.81 14.38 16.15
C PRO A 352 -2.26 15.00 14.85
N VAL A 353 -0.95 15.22 14.80
CA VAL A 353 -0.23 15.70 13.63
C VAL A 353 0.69 14.58 13.14
N GLU A 354 0.53 14.21 11.87
CA GLU A 354 1.53 13.45 11.12
C GLU A 354 2.72 14.39 10.86
N ILE A 355 3.86 14.17 11.51
CA ILE A 355 5.06 14.99 11.29
C ILE A 355 5.74 14.51 10.01
N THR A 356 5.63 15.27 8.92
CA THR A 356 6.37 15.04 7.67
C THR A 356 7.64 15.89 7.63
N THR A 357 8.78 15.21 7.69
CA THR A 357 9.96 15.55 6.87
C THR A 357 10.64 14.22 6.53
N ASN A 358 10.41 13.73 5.30
CA ASN A 358 11.19 12.68 4.62
C ASN A 358 11.03 11.19 4.95
N LYS A 359 9.91 10.75 5.54
CA LYS A 359 9.36 9.38 5.41
C LYS A 359 8.04 9.36 6.17
N VAL A 360 6.98 8.92 5.48
CA VAL A 360 5.62 8.70 5.98
C VAL A 360 5.64 8.34 7.46
N SER A 361 4.88 9.05 8.28
CA SER A 361 4.75 8.82 9.71
C SER A 361 4.11 7.44 9.94
N GLN A 362 4.99 6.43 9.96
CA GLN A 362 4.66 5.02 9.99
C GLN A 362 5.10 4.43 11.32
N LEU A 363 4.32 3.47 11.82
CA LEU A 363 4.79 2.62 12.89
C LEU A 363 5.85 1.66 12.33
N THR A 364 7.02 1.61 12.95
CA THR A 364 8.19 0.88 12.42
C THR A 364 8.81 -0.05 13.47
N LEU A 365 9.47 -1.11 13.00
CA LEU A 365 10.27 -2.04 13.80
C LEU A 365 11.77 -1.87 13.52
N LEU A 366 12.58 -2.37 14.44
CA LEU A 366 14.02 -2.58 14.21
C LEU A 366 14.24 -3.39 12.94
N GLN A 367 15.17 -2.97 12.07
CA GLN A 367 15.60 -3.75 10.92
C GLN A 367 16.90 -4.51 11.22
N SER A 368 16.88 -5.83 11.06
CA SER A 368 18.09 -6.66 11.15
C SER A 368 19.07 -6.34 10.02
N THR A 369 20.36 -6.30 10.34
CA THR A 369 21.45 -6.18 9.37
C THR A 369 22.15 -7.52 9.15
N SER A 370 22.91 -7.63 8.06
CA SER A 370 23.72 -8.82 7.76
C SER A 370 24.80 -9.09 8.81
N SER A 371 25.30 -8.07 9.50
CA SER A 371 26.27 -8.22 10.60
C SER A 371 25.65 -8.76 11.89
N GLN A 372 24.31 -8.74 12.00
CA GLN A 372 23.54 -9.13 13.19
C GLN A 372 24.02 -8.46 14.49
N ASP A 373 24.68 -7.31 14.41
CA ASP A 373 25.16 -6.55 15.57
C ASP A 373 24.27 -5.32 15.78
N CYS A 374 23.70 -5.21 16.99
CA CYS A 374 22.80 -4.13 17.36
C CYS A 374 23.41 -2.73 17.28
N LEU A 375 24.74 -2.61 17.37
CA LEU A 375 25.44 -1.32 17.36
C LEU A 375 26.15 -1.02 16.03
N ALA A 376 26.13 -1.93 15.07
CA ALA A 376 26.87 -1.79 13.81
C ALA A 376 26.18 -0.88 12.77
N ALA A 377 24.86 -0.76 12.82
CA ALA A 377 24.10 0.13 11.94
C ALA A 377 23.06 0.89 12.77
N GLN A 378 23.25 2.20 12.91
CA GLN A 378 22.30 3.05 13.62
C GLN A 378 21.13 3.40 12.70
N GLY A 379 19.90 3.19 13.17
CA GLY A 379 18.70 3.81 12.61
C GLY A 379 18.01 3.13 11.43
N ALA A 380 18.44 1.93 11.00
CA ALA A 380 17.70 1.17 10.00
C ALA A 380 16.39 0.61 10.61
N ARG A 381 15.25 0.99 10.04
CA ARG A 381 13.92 0.60 10.50
C ARG A 381 13.03 0.21 9.33
N THR A 382 12.13 -0.72 9.58
CA THR A 382 11.19 -1.22 8.56
C THR A 382 9.77 -0.89 8.98
N PRO A 383 8.90 -0.39 8.09
CA PRO A 383 7.51 -0.14 8.43
C PRO A 383 6.76 -1.43 8.74
N ILE A 384 5.83 -1.32 9.69
CA ILE A 384 4.89 -2.39 10.01
C ILE A 384 3.81 -2.39 8.94
N LEU A 385 3.69 -3.51 8.24
CA LEU A 385 2.70 -3.70 7.18
C LEU A 385 1.45 -4.37 7.75
N PHE A 386 0.27 -3.81 7.47
CA PHE A 386 -1.00 -4.34 7.97
C PHE A 386 -1.20 -5.80 7.54
N GLY A 387 -1.55 -6.67 8.49
CA GLY A 387 -1.86 -8.08 8.25
C GLY A 387 -0.64 -9.02 8.21
N TYR A 388 0.59 -8.52 8.32
CA TYR A 388 1.80 -9.34 8.39
C TYR A 388 2.39 -9.37 9.79
N ASN A 389 2.46 -10.56 10.39
CA ASN A 389 3.22 -10.76 11.62
C ASN A 389 4.71 -10.72 11.28
N MET A 390 5.47 -9.86 11.96
CA MET A 390 6.90 -9.65 11.68
C MET A 390 7.71 -9.81 12.96
N VAL A 391 8.91 -10.37 12.83
CA VAL A 391 9.91 -10.44 13.90
C VAL A 391 11.28 -10.10 13.32
N SER A 392 12.02 -9.30 14.05
CA SER A 392 13.35 -8.81 13.68
C SER A 392 14.21 -8.72 14.93
N GLY A 393 15.52 -8.83 14.77
CA GLY A 393 16.42 -8.80 15.92
C GLY A 393 17.90 -8.68 15.56
N CYS A 394 18.69 -8.40 16.58
CA CYS A 394 20.14 -8.28 16.50
C CYS A 394 20.76 -8.87 17.77
N THR A 395 22.06 -9.07 17.74
CA THR A 395 22.84 -9.55 18.88
C THR A 395 23.66 -8.40 19.45
N LEU A 396 23.55 -8.19 20.76
CA LEU A 396 24.32 -7.20 21.49
C LEU A 396 25.49 -7.89 22.18
N ARG A 397 26.71 -7.44 21.91
CA ARG A 397 27.94 -7.89 22.59
C ARG A 397 28.24 -6.97 23.77
N ILE A 398 28.30 -7.53 24.98
CA ILE A 398 28.56 -6.79 26.21
C ILE A 398 29.94 -7.12 26.75
N THR A 399 30.73 -6.08 27.00
CA THR A 399 32.06 -6.16 27.63
C THR A 399 32.06 -5.44 28.98
N ALA A 400 33.09 -5.68 29.80
CA ALA A 400 33.24 -5.08 31.14
C ALA A 400 33.35 -3.53 31.14
N ALA A 401 33.62 -2.91 29.98
CA ALA A 401 33.77 -1.46 29.83
C ALA A 401 32.44 -0.71 29.59
N ILE A 402 31.34 -1.42 29.29
CA ILE A 402 30.09 -0.78 28.88
C ILE A 402 29.36 -0.17 30.08
N LYS A 403 29.00 1.11 29.95
CA LYS A 403 28.19 1.83 30.94
C LYS A 403 26.72 1.54 30.72
N CYS A 404 26.03 1.16 31.80
CA CYS A 404 24.62 0.75 31.79
C CYS A 404 23.66 1.82 31.25
N GLN A 405 23.69 3.04 31.83
CA GLN A 405 22.71 4.09 31.53
C GLN A 405 22.72 4.52 30.06
N PRO A 406 23.89 4.82 29.45
CA PRO A 406 23.96 5.11 28.01
C PRO A 406 23.49 3.94 27.16
N LEU A 407 23.87 2.71 27.51
CA LEU A 407 23.46 1.51 26.78
C LEU A 407 21.93 1.34 26.81
N ALA A 408 21.29 1.54 27.96
CA ALA A 408 19.84 1.41 28.09
C ALA A 408 19.10 2.39 27.19
N GLN A 409 19.57 3.65 27.11
CA GLN A 409 19.00 4.64 26.21
C GLN A 409 19.23 4.27 24.74
N THR A 410 20.46 3.88 24.36
CA THR A 410 20.77 3.46 22.99
C THR A 410 19.92 2.27 22.54
N LEU A 411 19.70 1.29 23.42
CA LEU A 411 18.84 0.14 23.11
C LEU A 411 17.36 0.52 23.03
N LEU A 412 16.91 1.46 23.85
CA LEU A 412 15.56 1.99 23.75
C LEU A 412 15.34 2.70 22.42
N ASP A 413 16.27 3.57 22.03
CA ASP A 413 16.24 4.29 20.75
C ASP A 413 16.36 3.33 19.56
N LEU A 414 17.12 2.23 19.70
CA LEU A 414 17.19 1.17 18.71
C LEU A 414 15.85 0.45 18.54
N LEU A 415 15.18 0.11 19.64
CA LEU A 415 13.91 -0.60 19.62
C LEU A 415 12.76 0.31 19.15
N LYS A 416 12.61 1.50 19.73
CA LYS A 416 11.51 2.44 19.46
C LYS A 416 11.76 3.41 18.31
N GLY A 417 13.02 3.70 17.99
CA GLY A 417 13.37 4.79 17.08
C GLY A 417 13.43 6.12 17.82
N GLN A 418 13.94 7.15 17.15
CA GLN A 418 14.06 8.51 17.71
C GLN A 418 12.69 9.19 17.89
N SER A 419 11.75 8.88 17.01
CA SER A 419 10.36 9.29 17.08
C SER A 419 9.49 8.03 17.09
N PHE A 420 8.94 7.68 18.25
CA PHE A 420 7.97 6.58 18.38
C PHE A 420 6.55 7.14 18.54
N PRO A 421 5.61 6.84 17.62
CA PRO A 421 4.31 7.49 17.57
C PRO A 421 3.45 7.25 18.80
N GLU A 422 2.52 8.15 19.03
CA GLU A 422 1.56 8.06 20.14
C GLU A 422 0.22 7.47 19.71
N TYR A 423 -0.12 7.60 18.42
CA TYR A 423 -1.40 7.17 17.86
C TYR A 423 -1.20 6.42 16.54
N VAL A 424 -2.12 5.53 16.23
CA VAL A 424 -2.24 4.82 14.95
C VAL A 424 -3.63 5.11 14.39
N ALA A 425 -3.75 5.33 13.09
CA ALA A 425 -5.05 5.52 12.45
C ALA A 425 -5.92 4.26 12.57
N SER A 426 -7.23 4.43 12.75
CA SER A 426 -8.18 3.33 12.86
C SER A 426 -8.55 2.78 11.48
N PHE A 427 -8.54 3.61 10.45
CA PHE A 427 -8.79 3.28 9.04
C PHE A 427 -7.60 3.67 8.16
N GLY A 428 -7.51 3.08 6.95
CA GLY A 428 -6.45 3.39 5.99
C GLY A 428 -6.49 4.83 5.48
N ASN A 429 -7.69 5.43 5.47
CA ASN A 429 -7.99 6.78 5.00
C ASN A 429 -8.27 7.80 6.14
N SER A 430 -8.01 7.47 7.40
CA SER A 430 -8.29 8.39 8.51
C SER A 430 -7.53 9.71 8.32
N GLN A 431 -8.25 10.83 8.38
CA GLN A 431 -7.63 12.14 8.26
C GLN A 431 -7.07 12.60 9.61
N ALA A 432 -6.03 13.44 9.59
CA ALA A 432 -5.40 13.93 10.81
C ALA A 432 -6.37 14.78 11.67
N GLN A 433 -7.35 15.42 11.03
CA GLN A 433 -8.35 16.25 11.72
C GLN A 433 -9.42 15.41 12.44
N ASP A 434 -9.61 14.14 12.07
CA ASP A 434 -10.64 13.25 12.63
C ASP A 434 -10.15 12.53 13.90
N VAL A 435 -10.08 13.25 15.02
CA VAL A 435 -9.50 12.74 16.29
C VAL A 435 -10.07 11.39 16.74
N LEU A 436 -11.36 11.14 16.51
CA LEU A 436 -12.04 9.90 16.93
C LEU A 436 -11.59 8.67 16.14
N ASP A 437 -10.95 8.89 14.99
CA ASP A 437 -10.41 7.86 14.13
C ASP A 437 -8.97 7.49 14.47
N TRP A 438 -8.39 8.05 15.54
CA TRP A 438 -7.02 7.75 16.00
C TRP A 438 -7.01 6.91 17.28
N VAL A 439 -6.32 5.78 17.23
CA VAL A 439 -6.17 4.82 18.33
C VAL A 439 -4.87 5.08 19.08
N PRO A 440 -4.89 5.38 20.39
CA PRO A 440 -3.67 5.59 21.16
C PRO A 440 -2.88 4.29 21.33
N ILE A 441 -1.55 4.39 21.25
CA ILE A 441 -0.62 3.29 21.53
C ILE A 441 -0.43 3.17 23.04
N ILE A 442 -0.89 2.06 23.59
CA ILE A 442 -0.74 1.77 25.02
C ILE A 442 0.68 1.23 25.25
N ASN A 443 1.52 2.03 25.92
CA ASN A 443 2.88 1.64 26.24
C ASN A 443 2.94 0.88 27.57
N LEU A 444 3.44 -0.36 27.53
CA LEU A 444 3.62 -1.24 28.69
C LEU A 444 5.10 -1.51 28.91
N HIS A 445 5.49 -1.65 30.18
CA HIS A 445 6.87 -1.97 30.57
C HIS A 445 6.88 -3.23 31.44
N LEU A 446 7.53 -4.29 30.95
CA LEU A 446 7.76 -5.52 31.68
C LEU A 446 9.22 -5.59 32.13
N SER A 447 9.41 -5.98 33.39
CA SER A 447 10.71 -6.28 33.94
C SER A 447 10.73 -7.76 34.29
N GLU A 448 11.69 -8.51 33.73
CA GLU A 448 11.97 -9.88 34.19
C GLU A 448 12.54 -9.81 35.61
N GLN A 449 11.66 -9.67 36.61
CA GLN A 449 12.07 -9.71 38.01
C GLN A 449 12.37 -11.16 38.42
N VAL A 450 13.66 -11.41 38.67
CA VAL A 450 14.10 -12.47 39.56
C VAL A 450 13.64 -12.11 40.96
N ARG A 451 12.70 -12.89 41.53
CA ARG A 451 12.36 -12.84 42.96
C ARG A 451 13.57 -13.24 43.79
N ILE A 452 14.46 -12.30 44.14
CA ILE A 452 15.36 -12.48 45.28
C ILE A 452 15.39 -11.18 46.09
N SER A 453 14.96 -11.35 47.33
CA SER A 453 14.94 -10.40 48.44
C SER A 453 16.27 -9.68 48.70
N ASN A 454 16.14 -8.41 49.08
CA ASN A 454 17.09 -7.59 49.85
C ASN A 454 18.53 -7.49 49.34
N THR A 455 18.81 -6.44 48.56
CA THR A 455 19.94 -5.52 48.83
C THR A 455 19.83 -4.28 47.93
N PHE A 456 20.02 -3.09 48.51
CA PHE A 456 20.04 -1.79 47.84
C PHE A 456 21.27 -1.65 46.92
N GLN A 457 21.32 -2.41 45.83
CA GLN A 457 22.27 -2.19 44.76
C GLN A 457 21.47 -2.10 43.47
N SER A 458 21.43 -0.90 42.88
CA SER A 458 20.70 -0.60 41.64
C SER A 458 21.16 -1.54 40.52
N SER A 459 20.42 -2.64 40.36
CA SER A 459 20.67 -3.60 39.31
C SER A 459 20.34 -2.94 37.97
N CYS A 460 21.35 -2.79 37.11
CA CYS A 460 21.21 -2.20 35.78
C CYS A 460 20.13 -2.95 34.98
N GLN A 461 19.11 -2.24 34.49
CA GLN A 461 18.10 -2.80 33.59
C GLN A 461 18.30 -2.24 32.19
N ILE A 462 18.33 -3.13 31.20
CA ILE A 462 18.46 -2.76 29.79
C ILE A 462 17.25 -3.32 29.01
N PRO A 463 16.66 -2.54 28.08
CA PRO A 463 15.58 -3.02 27.24
C PRO A 463 16.14 -4.00 26.20
N VAL A 464 15.44 -5.12 26.02
CA VAL A 464 15.86 -6.21 25.12
C VAL A 464 14.77 -6.64 24.15
N SER A 465 13.50 -6.36 24.45
CA SER A 465 12.45 -6.57 23.45
C SER A 465 11.45 -5.43 23.36
N LEU A 466 10.91 -5.24 22.16
CA LEU A 466 9.73 -4.44 21.87
C LEU A 466 8.70 -5.31 21.15
N GLU A 467 7.59 -5.59 21.79
CA GLU A 467 6.50 -6.39 21.27
C GLU A 467 5.29 -5.51 21.02
N ILE A 468 4.82 -5.44 19.78
CA ILE A 468 3.66 -4.65 19.38
C ILE A 468 2.50 -5.60 19.08
N GLU A 469 1.38 -5.43 19.77
CA GLU A 469 0.14 -6.15 19.45
C GLU A 469 -0.85 -5.18 18.82
N VAL A 470 -1.27 -5.48 17.58
CA VAL A 470 -2.28 -4.72 16.84
C VAL A 470 -3.55 -5.55 16.75
N LYS A 471 -4.60 -5.11 17.45
CA LYS A 471 -5.94 -5.71 17.35
C LYS A 471 -6.76 -4.95 16.34
N TRP A 472 -7.37 -5.69 15.43
CA TRP A 472 -8.22 -5.15 14.39
C TRP A 472 -9.52 -5.95 14.29
N THR A 473 -10.55 -5.31 13.77
CA THR A 473 -11.87 -5.92 13.54
C THR A 473 -12.33 -5.58 12.14
N LYS A 474 -13.17 -6.44 11.59
CA LYS A 474 -14.02 -6.09 10.46
C LYS A 474 -15.04 -5.04 10.92
N TYR A 475 -15.27 -4.02 10.12
CA TYR A 475 -16.20 -2.92 10.36
C TYR A 475 -17.09 -2.72 9.12
N GLY A 476 -18.36 -2.37 9.33
CA GLY A 476 -19.31 -2.14 8.23
C GLY A 476 -20.10 -3.40 7.81
N SER A 477 -20.45 -3.46 6.53
CA SER A 477 -21.33 -4.48 5.95
C SER A 477 -20.68 -5.87 5.93
N LEU A 478 -21.48 -6.93 6.03
CA LEU A 478 -21.03 -8.31 5.83
C LEU A 478 -20.49 -8.57 4.42
N VAL A 479 -21.09 -7.93 3.42
CA VAL A 479 -20.72 -8.12 2.01
C VAL A 479 -19.42 -7.40 1.67
N ASN A 480 -19.10 -6.34 2.42
CA ASN A 480 -17.90 -5.54 2.20
C ASN A 480 -17.31 -5.08 3.55
N PRO A 481 -16.74 -6.00 4.35
CA PRO A 481 -16.14 -5.67 5.63
C PRO A 481 -14.86 -4.86 5.43
N GLN A 482 -14.72 -3.77 6.17
CA GLN A 482 -13.55 -2.91 6.15
C GLN A 482 -12.67 -3.20 7.36
N ALA A 483 -11.36 -3.37 7.17
CA ALA A 483 -10.44 -3.60 8.27
C ALA A 483 -10.25 -2.31 9.09
N ARG A 484 -10.53 -2.37 10.38
CA ARG A 484 -10.40 -1.26 11.33
C ARG A 484 -9.53 -1.65 12.51
N ILE A 485 -8.51 -0.86 12.81
CA ILE A 485 -7.69 -1.02 14.02
C ILE A 485 -8.47 -0.51 15.23
N VAL A 486 -8.48 -1.29 16.31
CA VAL A 486 -9.24 -0.97 17.53
C VAL A 486 -8.36 -0.82 18.76
N ASN A 487 -7.19 -1.45 18.78
CA ASN A 487 -6.27 -1.36 19.90
C ASN A 487 -4.84 -1.63 19.46
N VAL A 488 -3.90 -0.85 19.97
CA VAL A 488 -2.47 -1.06 19.76
C VAL A 488 -1.78 -1.02 21.10
N THR A 489 -1.02 -2.06 21.42
CA THR A 489 -0.17 -2.10 22.60
C THR A 489 1.28 -2.26 22.20
N ALA A 490 2.18 -1.56 22.90
CA ALA A 490 3.61 -1.63 22.70
C ALA A 490 4.27 -1.97 24.04
N THR A 491 4.80 -3.18 24.16
CA THR A 491 5.37 -3.71 25.39
C THR A 491 6.89 -3.76 25.29
N ILE A 492 7.58 -3.07 26.20
CA ILE A 492 9.03 -3.14 26.33
C ILE A 492 9.40 -4.12 27.44
N THR A 493 10.21 -5.12 27.12
CA THR A 493 10.77 -6.03 28.13
C THR A 493 12.20 -5.65 28.45
N THR A 494 12.51 -5.60 29.75
CA THR A 494 13.83 -5.28 30.28
C THR A 494 14.45 -6.47 30.99
N THR A 495 15.76 -6.64 30.83
CA THR A 495 16.55 -7.66 31.51
C THR A 495 17.58 -7.04 32.44
N THR A 496 17.97 -7.76 33.49
CA THR A 496 18.98 -7.29 34.44
C THR A 496 20.38 -7.59 33.94
N LEU A 497 21.17 -6.55 33.72
CA LEU A 497 22.57 -6.66 33.34
C LEU A 497 23.46 -6.89 34.57
N LYS A 498 24.02 -8.09 34.67
CA LYS A 498 25.05 -8.42 35.68
C LYS A 498 26.42 -7.95 35.19
N ARG A 499 27.21 -7.36 36.09
CA ARG A 499 28.58 -6.90 35.80
C ARG A 499 29.46 -8.09 35.43
N LEU A 500 30.10 -8.02 34.27
CA LEU A 500 31.02 -9.06 33.79
C LEU A 500 32.43 -8.85 34.38
N PRO A 501 33.16 -9.93 34.71
CA PRO A 501 34.59 -9.86 35.00
C PRO A 501 35.38 -9.32 33.80
N SER A 502 36.47 -8.61 34.05
CA SER A 502 37.37 -8.10 33.00
C SER A 502 37.84 -9.24 32.08
N GLY A 503 37.72 -9.04 30.76
CA GLY A 503 38.09 -10.03 29.74
C GLY A 503 37.02 -11.06 29.38
N ARG A 504 35.82 -11.00 29.99
CA ARG A 504 34.66 -11.81 29.56
C ARG A 504 33.68 -10.99 28.73
N GLU A 505 33.12 -11.67 27.73
CA GLU A 505 32.06 -11.14 26.87
C GLU A 505 30.77 -11.94 27.06
N ARG A 506 29.63 -11.27 26.92
CA ARG A 506 28.31 -11.90 26.89
C ARG A 506 27.52 -11.37 25.71
N THR A 507 26.84 -12.25 25.00
CA THR A 507 25.88 -11.89 23.96
C THR A 507 24.46 -11.91 24.51
N ILE A 508 23.66 -10.92 24.13
CA ILE A 508 22.24 -10.81 24.48
C ILE A 508 21.45 -10.57 23.19
N PRO A 509 20.42 -11.37 22.88
CA PRO A 509 19.54 -11.07 21.75
C PRO A 509 18.65 -9.87 22.08
N VAL A 510 18.53 -8.96 21.13
CA VAL A 510 17.60 -7.83 21.18
C VAL A 510 16.61 -8.01 20.04
N MET A 511 15.31 -7.99 20.35
CA MET A 511 14.27 -8.37 19.38
C MET A 511 13.14 -7.35 19.33
N SER A 512 12.54 -7.20 18.16
CA SER A 512 11.33 -6.43 17.97
C SER A 512 10.35 -7.24 17.16
N SER A 513 9.07 -7.26 17.55
CA SER A 513 8.05 -8.02 16.85
C SER A 513 6.72 -7.29 16.82
N VAL A 514 5.90 -7.64 15.83
CA VAL A 514 4.51 -7.22 15.72
C VAL A 514 3.62 -8.42 15.43
N VAL A 515 2.47 -8.47 16.09
CA VAL A 515 1.43 -9.46 15.86
C VAL A 515 0.10 -8.76 15.60
N PHE A 516 -0.59 -9.20 14.54
CA PHE A 516 -1.95 -8.80 14.21
C PHE A 516 -2.95 -9.83 14.70
N THR A 517 -3.92 -9.40 15.49
CA THR A 517 -4.97 -10.25 16.04
C THR A 517 -6.33 -9.78 15.53
N ASP A 518 -7.04 -10.65 14.81
CA ASP A 518 -8.44 -10.42 14.43
C ASP A 518 -9.34 -10.63 15.66
N VAL A 519 -9.98 -9.56 16.12
CA VAL A 519 -10.93 -9.57 17.26
C VAL A 519 -12.38 -9.40 16.79
N SER A 520 -12.65 -9.64 15.51
CA SER A 520 -14.00 -9.61 14.96
C SER A 520 -14.91 -10.58 15.70
N SER A 521 -16.10 -10.11 16.08
CA SER A 521 -17.11 -10.99 16.68
C SER A 521 -17.64 -11.98 15.63
N PRO A 522 -17.70 -13.29 15.92
CA PRO A 522 -18.30 -14.26 15.02
C PRO A 522 -19.81 -14.01 14.90
N ALA A 523 -20.37 -14.05 13.69
CA ALA A 523 -21.83 -14.04 13.53
C ALA A 523 -22.42 -15.31 14.13
N VAL A 524 -23.35 -15.14 15.07
CA VAL A 524 -24.10 -16.25 15.66
C VAL A 524 -25.42 -16.39 14.91
N PRO A 525 -25.71 -17.54 14.25
CA PRO A 525 -27.03 -17.79 13.68
C PRO A 525 -28.05 -17.90 14.82
N GLY A 526 -29.10 -17.08 14.77
CA GLY A 526 -30.16 -17.13 15.76
C GLY A 526 -31.40 -16.37 15.30
N TYR A 527 -32.57 -16.94 15.60
CA TYR A 527 -33.84 -16.22 15.45
C TYR A 527 -34.02 -15.24 16.61
N LYS A 528 -34.52 -14.04 16.30
CA LYS A 528 -34.89 -13.08 17.34
C LYS A 528 -35.99 -13.69 18.21
N ALA A 529 -35.83 -13.63 19.54
CA ALA A 529 -36.94 -13.90 20.44
C ALA A 529 -38.12 -12.99 20.07
N TRP A 530 -39.33 -13.56 20.00
CA TRP A 530 -40.55 -12.79 19.74
C TRP A 530 -40.63 -11.62 20.73
N PRO A 531 -40.90 -10.39 20.27
CA PRO A 531 -41.00 -9.26 21.17
C PRO A 531 -42.12 -9.52 22.18
N THR A 532 -41.81 -9.43 23.47
CA THR A 532 -42.83 -9.43 24.53
C THR A 532 -43.64 -8.15 24.42
N ILE A 533 -44.88 -8.29 23.94
CA ILE A 533 -45.87 -7.22 23.90
C ILE A 533 -46.36 -7.00 25.34
N ASN A 534 -45.74 -6.07 26.07
CA ASN A 534 -46.19 -5.65 27.39
C ASN A 534 -47.30 -4.59 27.22
N VAL A 535 -48.49 -5.04 26.82
CA VAL A 535 -49.67 -4.16 26.75
C VAL A 535 -50.37 -4.20 28.10
N LYS A 536 -50.36 -3.07 28.81
CA LYS A 536 -51.29 -2.83 29.93
C LYS A 536 -52.62 -2.38 29.34
N LEU A 537 -53.55 -3.32 29.22
CA LEU A 537 -54.92 -3.01 28.81
C LEU A 537 -55.67 -2.32 29.97
N PRO A 538 -56.51 -1.31 29.71
CA PRO A 538 -57.44 -0.78 30.70
C PRO A 538 -58.35 -1.89 31.25
N PHE A 539 -58.84 -1.72 32.48
CA PHE A 539 -59.70 -2.70 33.17
C PHE A 539 -60.93 -3.12 32.34
N ASP A 540 -61.43 -2.23 31.48
CA ASP A 540 -62.68 -2.42 30.73
C ASP A 540 -62.50 -3.01 29.31
N PHE A 541 -61.28 -3.40 28.92
CA PHE A 541 -60.96 -3.72 27.51
C PHE A 541 -61.86 -4.82 26.90
N PHE A 542 -62.40 -5.71 27.72
CA PHE A 542 -63.29 -6.79 27.27
C PHE A 542 -64.77 -6.59 27.61
N PHE A 543 -65.21 -5.42 28.08
CA PHE A 543 -66.64 -5.20 28.37
C PHE A 543 -67.47 -5.02 27.09
N PRO A 544 -68.65 -5.68 26.92
CA PRO A 544 -69.31 -6.67 27.77
C PRO A 544 -69.12 -8.12 27.28
N PHE A 545 -68.01 -8.42 26.60
CA PHE A 545 -67.78 -9.70 25.91
C PHE A 545 -67.13 -10.78 26.79
N VAL A 546 -67.19 -10.64 28.12
CA VAL A 546 -66.85 -11.68 29.11
C VAL A 546 -68.03 -11.94 30.02
#